data_AF-A0A238D7P7-F1
#
_entry.id   AF-A0A238D7P7-F1
#
_cell.length_a   1.000
_cell.length_b   1.000
_cell.length_c   1.000
_cell.angle_alpha   90.00
_cell.angle_beta   90.00
_cell.angle_gamma   90.00
#
_symmetry.space_group_name_H-M   'P 1'
#
loop_
_entity.id
_entity.type
_entity.pdbx_description
1 polymer ?
#
loop_
_entity_poly.entity_id
_entity_poly.type
_entity_poly.pdbx_seq_one_letter_code
_entity_poly.pdbx_strand_id
1 'polypeptide(L)'
;MTIDWWTVGLQTVNVLILVWLLGRFFWRPVADVIAKRQLAARQMLDDAQSRRREAQDALAEIARTRAGLAQEREALLSAAQAEAERQRAARLHDAQVQAQEIAVAARAALAEEEAAAVQTWSDRAGRLALDMALRLAQRLDGAAIRAAFLDWLLSEIRALPEAVRRSAVQAGAADVVSGTVLDPAEQERYRALIHEAFGTPMQLTFKVDAALIAGLEFHGPHLTVTNSWRADLNRMFADISHGHRP
;
A
#
# COMPACT_ATOMS: atom_id res chain seq x y z
N MET A 1 -142.03 -41.55 -7.35
CA MET A 1 -140.91 -40.61 -7.55
C MET A 1 -139.67 -41.44 -7.81
N THR A 2 -139.38 -41.70 -9.08
CA THR A 2 -138.26 -42.55 -9.50
C THR A 2 -136.98 -41.74 -9.39
N ILE A 3 -136.08 -42.16 -8.51
CA ILE A 3 -134.70 -41.70 -8.59
C ILE A 3 -134.17 -42.29 -9.89
N ASP A 4 -133.96 -41.43 -10.88
CA ASP A 4 -133.26 -41.80 -12.11
C ASP A 4 -131.79 -42.07 -11.74
N TRP A 5 -131.50 -43.29 -11.29
CA TRP A 5 -130.15 -43.77 -10.97
C TRP A 5 -129.16 -43.53 -12.13
N TRP A 6 -129.69 -43.42 -13.35
CA TRP A 6 -128.96 -43.03 -14.54
C TRP A 6 -128.46 -41.57 -14.52
N THR A 7 -129.29 -40.60 -14.12
CA THR A 7 -128.86 -39.19 -14.01
C THR A 7 -127.91 -38.98 -12.84
N VAL A 8 -128.08 -39.70 -11.72
CA VAL A 8 -127.13 -39.69 -10.60
C VAL A 8 -125.77 -40.25 -11.00
N GLY A 9 -125.75 -41.35 -11.77
CA GLY A 9 -124.51 -41.91 -12.33
C GLY A 9 -123.80 -40.94 -13.26
N LEU A 10 -124.54 -40.32 -14.19
CA LEU A 10 -123.99 -39.32 -15.12
C LEU A 10 -123.51 -38.03 -14.42
N GLN A 11 -124.21 -37.54 -13.39
CA GLN A 11 -123.76 -36.40 -12.59
C GLN A 11 -122.50 -36.73 -11.78
N THR A 12 -122.42 -37.94 -11.23
CA THR A 12 -121.22 -38.41 -10.50
C THR A 12 -120.02 -38.48 -11.43
N VAL A 13 -120.20 -39.01 -12.65
CA VAL A 13 -119.17 -39.02 -13.69
C VAL A 13 -118.78 -37.60 -14.09
N ASN A 14 -119.73 -36.68 -14.23
CA ASN A 14 -119.46 -35.28 -14.57
C ASN A 14 -118.62 -34.58 -13.48
N VAL A 15 -118.98 -34.76 -12.20
CA VAL A 15 -118.20 -34.22 -11.07
C VAL A 15 -116.82 -34.87 -10.99
N LEU A 16 -116.70 -36.18 -11.23
CA LEU A 16 -115.40 -36.87 -11.29
C LEU A 16 -114.52 -36.32 -12.42
N ILE A 17 -115.07 -36.12 -13.61
CA ILE A 17 -114.37 -35.49 -14.74
C ILE A 17 -113.96 -34.07 -14.37
N LEU A 18 -114.84 -33.29 -13.75
CA LEU A 18 -114.56 -31.91 -13.34
C LEU A 18 -113.46 -31.84 -12.28
N VAL A 19 -113.51 -32.68 -11.25
CA VAL A 19 -112.48 -32.79 -10.20
C VAL A 19 -111.16 -33.26 -10.80
N TRP A 20 -111.19 -34.21 -11.74
CA TRP A 20 -110.02 -34.65 -12.47
C TRP A 20 -109.42 -33.51 -13.31
N LEU A 21 -110.26 -32.73 -14.00
CA LEU A 21 -109.84 -31.59 -14.81
C LEU A 21 -109.26 -30.46 -13.92
N LEU A 22 -109.89 -30.15 -12.80
CA LEU A 22 -109.41 -29.17 -11.81
C LEU A 22 -108.08 -29.62 -11.16
N GLY A 23 -107.99 -30.88 -10.77
CA GLY A 23 -106.77 -31.46 -10.21
C GLY A 23 -105.60 -31.46 -11.21
N ARG A 24 -105.88 -31.79 -12.47
CA ARG A 24 -104.88 -31.89 -13.55
C ARG A 24 -104.48 -30.53 -14.12
N PHE A 25 -105.43 -29.61 -14.27
CA PHE A 25 -105.27 -28.35 -15.01
C PHE A 25 -105.08 -27.12 -14.11
N PHE A 26 -105.55 -27.13 -12.85
CA PHE A 26 -105.36 -26.01 -11.92
C PHE A 26 -104.35 -26.34 -10.82
N TRP A 27 -104.52 -27.45 -10.10
CA TRP A 27 -103.67 -27.77 -8.93
C TRP A 27 -102.24 -28.17 -9.27
N ARG A 28 -102.03 -29.00 -10.29
CA ARG A 28 -100.67 -29.32 -10.75
C ARG A 28 -99.86 -28.08 -11.16
N PRO A 29 -100.34 -27.21 -12.07
CA PRO A 29 -99.56 -26.03 -12.46
C PRO A 29 -99.37 -25.01 -11.32
N VAL A 30 -100.34 -24.84 -10.41
CA VAL A 30 -100.16 -23.96 -9.23
C VAL A 30 -99.12 -24.52 -8.25
N ALA A 31 -99.17 -25.83 -7.96
CA ALA A 31 -98.17 -26.49 -7.13
C ALA A 31 -96.77 -26.42 -7.75
N ASP A 32 -96.65 -26.59 -9.07
CA ASP A 32 -95.39 -26.46 -9.81
C ASP A 32 -94.82 -25.04 -9.72
N VAL A 33 -95.66 -23.99 -9.79
CA VAL A 33 -95.20 -22.60 -9.64
C VAL A 33 -94.71 -22.30 -8.23
N ILE A 34 -95.40 -22.80 -7.20
CA ILE A 34 -94.99 -22.65 -5.80
C ILE A 34 -93.69 -23.43 -5.53
N ALA A 35 -93.58 -24.66 -6.03
CA ALA A 35 -92.38 -25.47 -5.93
C ALA A 35 -91.19 -24.81 -6.64
N LYS A 36 -91.38 -24.27 -7.85
CA LYS A 36 -90.35 -23.50 -8.57
C LYS A 36 -89.91 -22.26 -7.80
N ARG A 37 -90.84 -21.53 -7.18
CA ARG A 37 -90.50 -20.37 -6.34
C ARG A 37 -89.75 -20.76 -5.07
N GLN A 38 -90.15 -21.82 -4.39
CA GLN A 38 -89.42 -22.34 -3.23
C GLN A 38 -88.02 -22.81 -3.63
N LEU A 39 -87.87 -23.50 -4.76
CA LEU A 39 -86.59 -23.96 -5.26
C LEU A 39 -85.67 -22.78 -5.62
N ALA A 40 -86.20 -21.77 -6.32
CA ALA A 40 -85.45 -20.55 -6.64
C ALA A 40 -85.05 -19.78 -5.37
N ALA A 41 -85.93 -19.66 -4.37
CA ALA A 41 -85.62 -19.00 -3.11
C ALA A 41 -84.55 -19.77 -2.31
N ARG A 42 -84.63 -21.11 -2.27
CA ARG A 42 -83.60 -21.96 -1.66
C ARG A 42 -82.27 -21.83 -2.37
N GLN A 43 -82.26 -21.90 -3.70
CA GLN A 43 -81.05 -21.70 -4.51
C GLN A 43 -80.43 -20.32 -4.26
N MET A 44 -81.22 -19.25 -4.18
CA MET A 44 -80.70 -17.91 -3.85
C MET A 44 -80.10 -17.85 -2.44
N LEU A 45 -80.70 -18.51 -1.45
CA LEU A 45 -80.17 -18.57 -0.09
C LEU A 45 -78.89 -19.39 -0.01
N ASP A 46 -78.84 -20.53 -0.69
CA ASP A 46 -77.67 -21.40 -0.76
C ASP A 46 -76.50 -20.70 -1.48
N ASP A 47 -76.76 -20.01 -2.60
CA ASP A 47 -75.78 -19.18 -3.30
C ASP A 47 -75.25 -18.06 -2.40
N ALA A 48 -76.14 -17.36 -1.70
CA ALA A 48 -75.75 -16.29 -0.78
C ALA A 48 -74.90 -16.82 0.38
N GLN A 49 -75.22 -18.01 0.90
CA GLN A 49 -74.41 -18.67 1.94
C GLN A 49 -73.05 -19.12 1.39
N SER A 50 -72.98 -19.70 0.18
CA SER A 50 -71.72 -20.08 -0.45
C SER A 50 -70.83 -18.86 -0.64
N ARG A 51 -71.34 -17.79 -1.26
CA ARG A 51 -70.61 -16.54 -1.47
C ARG A 51 -70.13 -15.93 -0.16
N ARG A 52 -70.94 -16.00 0.90
CA ARG A 52 -70.53 -15.51 2.22
C ARG A 52 -69.38 -16.33 2.81
N ARG A 53 -69.41 -17.66 2.67
CA ARG A 53 -68.32 -18.54 3.12
C ARG A 53 -67.04 -18.28 2.32
N GLU A 54 -67.14 -18.22 1.00
CA GLU A 54 -66.02 -17.89 0.11
C GLU A 54 -65.39 -16.53 0.46
N ALA A 55 -66.20 -15.52 0.75
CA ALA A 55 -65.71 -14.21 1.19
C ALA A 55 -65.01 -14.27 2.55
N GLN A 56 -65.55 -15.05 3.50
CA GLN A 56 -64.92 -15.24 4.82
C GLN A 56 -63.60 -15.98 4.72
N ASP A 57 -63.52 -17.03 3.89
CA ASP A 57 -62.30 -17.79 3.65
C ASP A 57 -61.23 -16.92 2.95
N ALA A 58 -61.63 -16.13 1.95
CA ALA A 58 -60.75 -15.17 1.29
C ALA A 58 -60.20 -14.10 2.27
N LEU A 59 -61.05 -13.58 3.18
CA LEU A 59 -60.62 -12.64 4.21
C LEU A 59 -59.65 -13.29 5.21
N ALA A 60 -59.91 -14.53 5.61
CA ALA A 60 -59.04 -15.29 6.50
C ALA A 60 -57.66 -15.53 5.85
N GLU A 61 -57.64 -15.87 4.56
CA GLU A 61 -56.40 -16.08 3.82
C GLU A 61 -55.61 -14.78 3.65
N ILE A 62 -56.28 -13.67 3.30
CA ILE A 62 -55.63 -12.34 3.25
C ILE A 62 -55.02 -11.98 4.60
N ALA A 63 -55.71 -12.25 5.71
CA ALA A 63 -55.20 -11.98 7.05
C ALA A 63 -53.95 -12.82 7.37
N ARG A 64 -53.95 -14.12 7.04
CA ARG A 64 -52.78 -15.00 7.21
C ARG A 64 -51.60 -14.54 6.35
N THR A 65 -51.83 -14.28 5.07
CA THR A 65 -50.79 -13.81 4.15
C THR A 65 -50.21 -12.47 4.60
N ARG A 66 -51.05 -11.52 5.06
CA ARG A 66 -50.57 -10.25 5.60
C ARG A 66 -49.70 -10.43 6.85
N ALA A 67 -50.08 -11.34 7.75
CA ALA A 67 -49.27 -11.65 8.93
C ALA A 67 -47.91 -12.26 8.55
N GLY A 68 -47.90 -13.20 7.60
CA GLY A 68 -46.67 -13.79 7.05
C GLY A 68 -45.74 -12.75 6.43
N LEU A 69 -46.29 -11.86 5.59
CA LEU A 69 -45.54 -10.77 4.96
C LEU A 69 -44.93 -9.81 5.99
N ALA A 70 -45.63 -9.51 7.09
CA ALA A 70 -45.08 -8.66 8.14
C ALA A 70 -43.87 -9.32 8.82
N GLN A 71 -43.94 -10.62 9.10
CA GLN A 71 -42.85 -11.38 9.70
C GLN A 71 -41.65 -11.52 8.75
N GLU A 72 -41.90 -11.83 7.48
CA GLU A 72 -40.85 -11.90 6.45
C GLU A 72 -40.15 -10.56 6.25
N ARG A 73 -40.92 -9.46 6.25
CA ARG A 73 -40.37 -8.11 6.15
C ARG A 73 -39.44 -7.80 7.32
N GLU A 74 -39.85 -8.11 8.54
CA GLU A 74 -39.04 -7.88 9.73
C GLU A 74 -37.75 -8.72 9.70
N ALA A 75 -37.86 -9.99 9.33
CA ALA A 75 -36.70 -10.88 9.17
C ALA A 75 -35.73 -10.35 8.09
N LEU A 76 -36.25 -9.88 6.95
CA LEU A 76 -35.45 -9.31 5.87
C LEU A 76 -34.74 -8.02 6.31
N LEU A 77 -35.45 -7.13 7.02
CA LEU A 77 -34.87 -5.89 7.55
C LEU A 77 -33.78 -6.17 8.58
N SER A 78 -34.03 -7.10 9.50
CA SER A 78 -33.02 -7.54 10.49
C SER A 78 -31.80 -8.15 9.82
N ALA A 79 -31.98 -8.99 8.80
CA ALA A 79 -30.88 -9.59 8.05
C ALA A 79 -30.07 -8.53 7.28
N ALA A 80 -30.75 -7.57 6.64
CA ALA A 80 -30.12 -6.47 5.94
C ALA A 80 -29.33 -5.56 6.90
N GLN A 81 -29.85 -5.27 8.09
CA GLN A 81 -29.13 -4.51 9.12
C GLN A 81 -27.89 -5.27 9.62
N ALA A 82 -28.01 -6.56 9.91
CA ALA A 82 -26.89 -7.38 10.35
C ALA A 82 -25.79 -7.52 9.27
N GLU A 83 -26.18 -7.62 8.00
CA GLU A 83 -25.24 -7.59 6.88
C GLU A 83 -24.58 -6.21 6.73
N ALA A 84 -25.34 -5.13 6.83
CA ALA A 84 -24.80 -3.77 6.75
C ALA A 84 -23.78 -3.49 7.87
N GLU A 85 -24.06 -3.90 9.10
CA GLU A 85 -23.12 -3.77 10.22
C GLU A 85 -21.86 -4.64 10.03
N ARG A 86 -22.01 -5.87 9.55
CA ARG A 86 -20.84 -6.72 9.22
C ARG A 86 -19.97 -6.10 8.14
N GLN A 87 -20.57 -5.59 7.05
CA GLN A 87 -19.82 -4.91 6.00
C GLN A 87 -19.19 -3.61 6.48
N ARG A 88 -19.86 -2.87 7.36
CA ARG A 88 -19.31 -1.66 7.98
C ARG A 88 -18.09 -1.99 8.83
N ALA A 89 -18.18 -3.01 9.68
CA ALA A 89 -17.08 -3.46 10.52
C ALA A 89 -15.89 -3.94 9.67
N ALA A 90 -16.15 -4.74 8.63
CA ALA A 90 -15.12 -5.19 7.69
C ALA A 90 -14.43 -4.01 6.99
N ARG A 91 -15.19 -3.06 6.44
CA ARG A 91 -14.62 -1.86 5.79
C ARG A 91 -13.81 -1.01 6.75
N LEU A 92 -14.25 -0.84 7.99
CA LEU A 92 -13.51 -0.09 9.01
C LEU A 92 -12.22 -0.79 9.40
N HIS A 93 -12.25 -2.11 9.56
CA HIS A 93 -11.07 -2.91 9.82
C HIS A 93 -10.07 -2.80 8.67
N ASP A 94 -10.51 -2.98 7.42
CA ASP A 94 -9.64 -2.89 6.25
C ASP A 94 -9.04 -1.48 6.10
N ALA A 95 -9.81 -0.43 6.35
CA ALA A 95 -9.32 0.94 6.35
C ALA A 95 -8.27 1.18 7.47
N GLN A 96 -8.44 0.58 8.65
CA GLN A 96 -7.47 0.67 9.74
C GLN A 96 -6.17 -0.05 9.38
N VAL A 97 -6.24 -1.25 8.79
CA VAL A 97 -5.07 -2.00 8.33
C VAL A 97 -4.32 -1.19 7.26
N GLN A 98 -5.01 -0.69 6.25
CA GLN A 98 -4.40 0.14 5.20
C GLN A 98 -3.76 1.42 5.76
N ALA A 99 -4.44 2.10 6.70
CA ALA A 99 -3.88 3.28 7.35
C ALA A 99 -2.61 2.95 8.14
N GLN A 100 -2.57 1.79 8.81
CA GLN A 100 -1.40 1.34 9.55
C GLN A 100 -0.24 0.96 8.62
N GLU A 101 -0.51 0.29 7.49
CA GLU A 101 0.47 0.00 6.45
C GLU A 101 1.08 1.29 5.86
N ILE A 102 0.24 2.27 5.53
CA ILE A 102 0.68 3.58 5.05
C ILE A 102 1.54 4.28 6.11
N ALA A 103 1.14 4.24 7.38
CA ALA A 103 1.89 4.87 8.46
C ALA A 103 3.27 4.21 8.67
N VAL A 104 3.36 2.89 8.57
CA VAL A 104 4.64 2.16 8.67
C VAL A 104 5.53 2.48 7.47
N ALA A 105 4.97 2.45 6.25
CA ALA A 105 5.71 2.78 5.03
C ALA A 105 6.23 4.24 5.06
N ALA A 106 5.39 5.19 5.50
CA ALA A 106 5.78 6.59 5.62
C ALA A 106 6.90 6.80 6.64
N ARG A 107 6.89 6.09 7.78
CA ARG A 107 7.98 6.15 8.77
C ARG A 107 9.28 5.56 8.23
N ALA A 108 9.20 4.46 7.49
CA ALA A 108 10.38 3.86 6.86
C ALA A 108 10.98 4.80 5.80
N ALA A 109 10.15 5.37 4.93
CA ALA A 109 10.57 6.35 3.94
C ALA A 109 11.20 7.59 4.58
N LEU A 110 10.60 8.13 5.64
CA LEU A 110 11.16 9.28 6.36
C LEU A 110 12.53 8.95 6.98
N ALA A 111 12.71 7.77 7.56
CA ALA A 111 13.99 7.35 8.12
C ALA A 111 15.08 7.21 7.03
N GLU A 112 14.72 6.68 5.85
CA GLU A 112 15.63 6.62 4.70
C GLU A 112 15.99 8.02 4.17
N GLU A 113 14.99 8.91 4.05
CA GLU A 113 15.22 10.30 3.64
C GLU A 113 16.10 11.06 4.63
N GLU A 114 15.88 10.89 5.94
CA GLU A 114 16.71 11.48 6.99
C GLU A 114 18.15 10.97 6.91
N ALA A 115 18.35 9.67 6.76
CA ALA A 115 19.68 9.08 6.60
C ALA A 115 20.37 9.61 5.34
N ALA A 116 19.68 9.68 4.21
CA ALA A 116 20.21 10.22 2.96
C ALA A 116 20.54 11.71 3.06
N ALA A 117 19.69 12.49 3.76
CA ALA A 117 19.92 13.89 4.02
C ALA A 117 21.17 14.09 4.88
N VAL A 118 21.33 13.33 5.97
CA VAL A 118 22.52 13.39 6.83
C VAL A 118 23.79 13.09 6.03
N GLN A 119 23.80 12.06 5.19
CA GLN A 119 24.94 11.74 4.35
C GLN A 119 25.27 12.88 3.38
N THR A 120 24.25 13.42 2.71
CA THR A 120 24.41 14.54 1.76
C THR A 120 24.96 15.79 2.46
N TRP A 121 24.48 16.11 3.66
CA TRP A 121 24.95 17.24 4.46
C TRP A 121 26.37 17.04 4.97
N SER A 122 26.72 15.84 5.45
CA SER A 122 28.07 15.50 5.87
C SER A 122 29.06 15.61 4.71
N ASP A 123 28.72 15.11 3.53
CA ASP A 123 29.56 15.24 2.34
C ASP A 123 29.75 16.71 1.94
N ARG A 124 28.68 17.51 1.98
CA ARG A 124 28.76 18.94 1.67
C ARG A 124 29.58 19.70 2.70
N ALA A 125 29.41 19.39 3.99
CA ALA A 125 30.17 19.99 5.08
C ALA A 125 31.65 19.62 4.98
N GLY A 126 31.98 18.36 4.71
CA GLY A 126 33.35 17.90 4.52
C GLY A 126 34.02 18.57 3.31
N ARG A 127 33.32 18.73 2.18
CA ARG A 127 33.81 19.49 1.02
C ARG A 127 34.06 20.97 1.35
N LEU A 128 33.19 21.59 2.15
CA LEU A 128 33.36 22.98 2.58
C LEU A 128 34.56 23.13 3.53
N ALA A 129 34.70 22.23 4.49
CA ALA A 129 35.84 22.20 5.41
C ALA A 129 37.16 22.01 4.65
N LEU A 130 37.15 21.12 3.64
CA LEU A 130 38.27 20.94 2.72
C LEU A 130 38.61 22.25 2.00
N ASP A 131 37.65 22.91 1.34
CA ASP A 131 37.89 24.18 0.64
C ASP A 131 38.46 25.27 1.58
N MET A 132 37.94 25.36 2.80
CA MET A 132 38.47 26.28 3.81
C MET A 132 39.89 25.95 4.23
N ALA A 133 40.19 24.67 4.50
CA ALA A 133 41.53 24.22 4.85
C ALA A 133 42.53 24.51 3.74
N LEU A 134 42.14 24.26 2.48
CA LEU A 134 42.94 24.56 1.29
C LEU A 134 43.28 26.06 1.18
N ARG A 135 42.29 26.93 1.39
CA ARG A 135 42.49 28.39 1.35
C ARG A 135 43.38 28.90 2.48
N LEU A 136 43.25 28.33 3.68
CA LEU A 136 44.10 28.67 4.82
C LEU A 136 45.53 28.18 4.62
N ALA A 137 45.70 26.96 4.12
CA ALA A 137 46.96 26.37 3.72
C ALA A 137 47.74 27.25 2.73
N GLN A 138 47.06 27.76 1.70
CA GLN A 138 47.67 28.67 0.71
C GLN A 138 48.19 30.00 1.29
N ARG A 139 47.76 30.39 2.50
CA ARG A 139 48.21 31.62 3.17
C ARG A 139 49.48 31.44 3.99
N LEU A 140 49.92 30.21 4.22
CA LEU A 140 51.08 29.93 5.06
C LEU A 140 52.37 30.00 4.22
N ASP A 141 53.43 30.59 4.78
CA ASP A 141 54.72 30.79 4.11
C ASP A 141 55.44 29.46 3.83
N GLY A 142 55.96 29.32 2.60
CA GLY A 142 56.33 28.04 2.02
C GLY A 142 57.59 27.41 2.61
N ALA A 143 58.56 28.17 3.12
CA ALA A 143 59.86 27.61 3.50
C ALA A 143 59.79 26.68 4.72
N ALA A 144 59.09 27.09 5.79
CA ALA A 144 58.92 26.28 6.99
C ALA A 144 58.08 25.01 6.71
N ILE A 145 57.05 25.16 5.87
CA ILE A 145 56.19 24.04 5.47
C ILE A 145 56.97 23.04 4.61
N ARG A 146 57.75 23.51 3.63
CA ARG A 146 58.60 22.65 2.80
C ARG A 146 59.60 21.84 3.63
N ALA A 147 60.19 22.46 4.65
CA ALA A 147 61.11 21.76 5.55
C ALA A 147 60.40 20.65 6.35
N ALA A 148 59.23 20.95 6.92
CA ALA A 148 58.45 19.95 7.67
C ALA A 148 58.04 18.76 6.79
N PHE A 149 57.56 19.01 5.56
CA PHE A 149 57.20 17.94 4.62
C PHE A 149 58.39 17.08 4.21
N LEU A 150 59.57 17.67 4.02
CA LEU A 150 60.79 16.91 3.79
C LEU A 150 61.11 16.00 4.98
N ASP A 151 61.11 16.54 6.19
CA ASP A 151 61.44 15.77 7.40
C ASP A 151 60.45 14.60 7.61
N TRP A 152 59.15 14.84 7.40
CA TRP A 152 58.13 13.79 7.47
C TRP A 152 58.32 12.72 6.40
N LEU A 153 58.63 13.11 5.15
CA LEU A 153 58.88 12.15 4.07
C LEU A 153 60.09 11.28 4.38
N LEU A 154 61.19 11.88 4.86
CA LEU A 154 62.41 11.16 5.21
C LEU A 154 62.16 10.22 6.39
N SER A 155 61.39 10.65 7.39
CA SER A 155 60.98 9.80 8.51
C SER A 155 60.15 8.60 8.04
N GLU A 156 59.18 8.81 7.15
CA GLU A 156 58.33 7.76 6.61
C GLU A 156 59.15 6.76 5.78
N ILE A 157 60.03 7.24 4.90
CA ILE A 157 60.95 6.39 4.12
C ILE A 157 61.83 5.56 5.04
N ARG A 158 62.38 6.15 6.11
CA ARG A 158 63.24 5.43 7.08
C ARG A 158 62.48 4.38 7.89
N ALA A 159 61.19 4.58 8.12
CA ALA A 159 60.31 3.63 8.81
C ALA A 159 59.87 2.46 7.92
N LEU A 160 60.03 2.54 6.60
CA LEU A 160 59.66 1.46 5.69
C LEU A 160 60.52 0.19 5.91
N PRO A 161 59.94 -1.01 5.74
CA PRO A 161 60.70 -2.26 5.79
C PRO A 161 61.84 -2.29 4.78
N GLU A 162 62.96 -2.91 5.14
CA GLU A 162 64.16 -2.93 4.30
C GLU A 162 63.90 -3.54 2.90
N ALA A 163 63.05 -4.57 2.83
CA ALA A 163 62.64 -5.18 1.56
C ALA A 163 61.95 -4.19 0.61
N VAL A 164 61.12 -3.28 1.16
CA VAL A 164 60.38 -2.26 0.40
C VAL A 164 61.32 -1.14 -0.04
N ARG A 165 62.28 -0.74 0.81
CA ARG A 165 63.31 0.23 0.41
C ARG A 165 64.20 -0.31 -0.71
N ARG A 166 64.61 -1.59 -0.63
CA ARG A 166 65.42 -2.23 -1.67
C ARG A 166 64.68 -2.36 -3.01
N SER A 167 63.40 -2.70 -3.02
CA SER A 167 62.62 -2.80 -4.26
C SER A 167 62.44 -1.44 -4.94
N ALA A 168 62.27 -0.36 -4.17
CA ALA A 168 62.18 1.00 -4.70
C ALA A 168 63.48 1.44 -5.40
N VAL A 169 64.64 1.11 -4.82
CA VAL A 169 65.96 1.40 -5.43
C VAL A 169 66.21 0.55 -6.68
N GLN A 170 65.85 -0.74 -6.67
CA GLN A 170 66.08 -1.66 -7.79
C GLN A 170 65.37 -1.24 -9.07
N ALA A 171 64.26 -0.51 -8.95
CA ALA A 171 63.53 0.05 -10.09
C ALA A 171 64.30 1.17 -10.81
N GLY A 172 65.36 1.72 -10.21
CA GLY A 172 66.36 2.59 -10.83
C GLY A 172 65.95 4.06 -11.01
N ALA A 173 64.66 4.35 -11.16
CA ALA A 173 64.13 5.70 -11.33
C ALA A 173 62.87 5.94 -10.49
N ALA A 174 62.74 7.16 -9.96
CA ALA A 174 61.56 7.62 -9.24
C ALA A 174 61.32 9.12 -9.45
N ASP A 175 60.07 9.53 -9.29
CA ASP A 175 59.66 10.92 -9.33
C ASP A 175 59.52 11.46 -7.90
N VAL A 176 60.00 12.68 -7.69
CA VAL A 176 59.75 13.46 -6.48
C VAL A 176 58.81 14.59 -6.87
N VAL A 177 57.58 14.56 -6.37
CA VAL A 177 56.55 15.54 -6.72
C VAL A 177 56.41 16.55 -5.59
N SER A 178 56.65 17.82 -5.90
CA SER A 178 56.55 18.93 -4.94
C SER A 178 55.34 19.82 -5.27
N GLY A 179 54.69 20.35 -4.24
CA GLY A 179 53.61 21.34 -4.39
C GLY A 179 54.05 22.70 -4.93
N THR A 180 55.35 23.00 -4.84
CA THR A 180 55.95 24.27 -5.28
C THR A 180 57.23 24.04 -6.06
N VAL A 181 57.62 25.01 -6.90
CA VAL A 181 58.88 24.95 -7.64
C VAL A 181 60.04 24.96 -6.66
N LEU A 182 60.88 23.93 -6.70
CA LEU A 182 62.13 23.84 -5.94
C LEU A 182 63.26 24.42 -6.79
N ASP A 183 64.08 25.29 -6.20
CA ASP A 183 65.25 25.79 -6.88
C ASP A 183 66.32 24.68 -7.08
N PRO A 184 67.30 24.85 -7.98
CA PRO A 184 68.30 23.81 -8.23
C PRO A 184 69.13 23.40 -7.01
N ALA A 185 69.37 24.30 -6.06
CA ALA A 185 70.12 24.00 -4.84
C ALA A 185 69.27 23.19 -3.85
N GLU A 186 67.98 23.51 -3.73
CA GLU A 186 66.98 22.74 -2.98
C GLU A 186 66.81 21.33 -3.58
N GLN A 187 66.71 21.22 -4.90
CA GLN A 187 66.61 19.91 -5.57
C GLN A 187 67.83 19.02 -5.29
N GLU A 188 69.04 19.58 -5.34
CA GLU A 188 70.25 18.81 -5.04
C GLU A 188 70.32 18.40 -3.56
N ARG A 189 69.96 19.30 -2.65
CA ARG A 189 69.85 18.99 -1.22
C ARG A 189 68.82 17.89 -0.96
N TYR A 190 67.64 17.97 -1.57
CA TYR A 190 66.56 16.99 -1.36
C TYR A 190 66.96 15.63 -1.93
N ARG A 191 67.63 15.62 -3.09
CA ARG A 191 68.18 14.39 -3.69
C ARG A 191 69.16 13.70 -2.75
N ALA A 192 70.12 14.43 -2.18
CA ALA A 192 71.09 13.88 -1.24
C ALA A 192 70.43 13.28 0.00
N LEU A 193 69.47 14.00 0.60
CA LEU A 193 68.77 13.54 1.81
C LEU A 193 67.88 12.32 1.55
N ILE A 194 67.20 12.27 0.40
CA ILE A 194 66.39 11.11 0.01
C ILE A 194 67.27 9.89 -0.27
N HIS A 195 68.42 10.07 -0.95
CA HIS A 195 69.40 9.00 -1.16
C HIS A 195 69.93 8.45 0.16
N GLU A 196 70.22 9.32 1.14
CA GLU A 196 70.62 8.90 2.48
C GLU A 196 69.52 8.09 3.18
N ALA A 197 68.25 8.49 3.06
CA ALA A 197 67.13 7.76 3.66
C ALA A 197 66.89 6.37 3.05
N PHE A 198 67.14 6.20 1.74
CA PHE A 198 67.07 4.90 1.07
C PHE A 198 68.36 4.07 1.17
N GLY A 199 69.50 4.69 1.51
CA GLY A 199 70.82 4.07 1.65
C GLY A 199 71.57 3.79 0.34
N THR A 200 70.92 3.96 -0.82
CA THR A 200 71.50 3.71 -2.14
C THR A 200 71.03 4.78 -3.14
N PRO A 201 71.91 5.30 -4.02
CA PRO A 201 71.52 6.30 -5.01
C PRO A 201 70.59 5.73 -6.09
N MET A 202 69.62 6.54 -6.52
CA MET A 202 68.71 6.25 -7.64
C MET A 202 68.46 7.52 -8.47
N GLN A 203 67.98 7.36 -9.71
CA GLN A 203 67.64 8.51 -10.55
C GLN A 203 66.33 9.16 -10.07
N LEU A 204 66.43 10.35 -9.47
CA LEU A 204 65.26 11.14 -9.05
C LEU A 204 64.95 12.24 -10.07
N THR A 205 63.70 12.33 -10.50
CA THR A 205 63.19 13.42 -11.34
C THR A 205 62.25 14.30 -10.52
N PHE A 206 62.51 15.59 -10.44
CA PHE A 206 61.64 16.52 -9.70
C PHE A 206 60.52 17.02 -10.61
N LYS A 207 59.29 16.87 -10.14
CA LYS A 207 58.07 17.36 -10.81
C LYS A 207 57.33 18.31 -9.89
N VAL A 208 56.58 19.24 -10.48
CA VAL A 208 55.75 20.20 -9.73
C VAL A 208 54.29 19.89 -9.98
N ASP A 209 53.53 19.71 -8.91
CA ASP A 209 52.08 19.57 -8.95
C ASP A 209 51.43 20.47 -7.91
N ALA A 210 50.87 21.59 -8.38
CA ALA A 210 50.18 22.55 -7.52
C ALA A 210 48.92 21.97 -6.83
N ALA A 211 48.38 20.85 -7.31
CA ALA A 211 47.26 20.17 -6.67
C ALA A 211 47.63 19.56 -5.30
N LEU A 212 48.92 19.37 -5.00
CA LEU A 212 49.39 18.94 -3.69
C LEU A 212 49.17 19.99 -2.59
N ILE A 213 48.93 21.26 -2.96
CA ILE A 213 48.83 22.46 -2.10
C ILE A 213 50.14 22.74 -1.36
N ALA A 214 50.53 21.84 -0.46
CA ALA A 214 51.86 21.72 0.09
C ALA A 214 52.14 20.24 0.33
N GLY A 215 53.36 19.81 0.02
CA GLY A 215 53.72 18.41 0.12
C GLY A 215 54.95 18.08 -0.67
N LEU A 216 55.52 16.94 -0.33
CA LEU A 216 56.61 16.30 -1.04
C LEU A 216 56.31 14.81 -1.11
N GLU A 217 55.95 14.33 -2.29
CA GLU A 217 55.60 12.92 -2.51
C GLU A 217 56.73 12.21 -3.25
N PHE A 218 56.90 10.92 -2.95
CA PHE A 218 57.83 10.03 -3.67
C PHE A 218 57.03 9.01 -4.46
N HIS A 219 57.22 8.97 -5.78
CA HIS A 219 56.50 8.09 -6.70
C HIS A 219 57.51 7.21 -7.44
N GLY A 220 57.69 5.98 -6.97
CA GLY A 220 58.48 4.94 -7.63
C GLY A 220 57.60 3.85 -8.25
N PRO A 221 58.14 3.00 -9.14
CA PRO A 221 57.37 1.95 -9.83
C PRO A 221 56.67 0.93 -8.91
N HIS A 222 57.21 0.73 -7.70
CA HIS A 222 56.71 -0.25 -6.73
C HIS A 222 56.45 0.35 -5.34
N LEU A 223 56.60 1.66 -5.18
CA LEU A 223 56.43 2.35 -3.91
C LEU A 223 55.98 3.79 -4.16
N THR A 224 54.84 4.15 -3.59
CA THR A 224 54.37 5.53 -3.54
C THR A 224 54.24 5.94 -2.08
N VAL A 225 54.93 7.01 -1.71
CA VAL A 225 54.81 7.64 -0.39
C VAL A 225 54.14 8.99 -0.60
N THR A 226 52.89 9.08 -0.16
CA THR A 226 52.08 10.30 -0.30
C THR A 226 52.17 11.10 0.98
N ASN A 227 52.91 12.21 0.93
CA ASN A 227 53.04 13.15 2.04
C ASN A 227 52.71 14.57 1.54
N SER A 228 51.41 14.87 1.51
CA SER A 228 50.88 16.16 1.06
C SER A 228 49.60 16.50 1.82
N TRP A 229 49.31 17.80 1.96
CA TRP A 229 48.05 18.24 2.55
C TRP A 229 46.83 17.74 1.76
N ARG A 230 46.93 17.60 0.43
CA ARG A 230 45.87 16.96 -0.34
C ARG A 230 45.61 15.53 0.14
N ALA A 231 46.65 14.73 0.32
CA ALA A 231 46.53 13.34 0.77
C ALA A 231 45.95 13.26 2.19
N ASP A 232 46.44 14.10 3.11
CA ASP A 232 45.96 14.13 4.50
C ASP A 232 44.51 14.59 4.60
N LEU A 233 44.13 15.66 3.88
CA LEU A 233 42.77 16.16 3.90
C LEU A 233 41.78 15.17 3.26
N ASN A 234 42.19 14.45 2.20
CA ASN A 234 41.39 13.37 1.63
C ASN A 234 41.22 12.20 2.60
N ARG A 235 42.26 11.86 3.37
CA ARG A 235 42.19 10.83 4.40
C ARG A 235 41.23 11.26 5.51
N MET A 236 41.35 12.49 6.01
CA MET A 236 40.44 13.05 7.02
C MET A 236 38.99 13.09 6.51
N PHE A 237 38.76 13.46 5.24
CA PHE A 237 37.42 13.43 4.65
C PHE A 237 36.88 12.00 4.59
N ALA A 238 37.67 11.03 4.15
CA ALA A 238 37.27 9.63 4.11
C ALA A 238 36.94 9.08 5.51
N ASP A 239 37.74 9.42 6.51
CA ASP A 239 37.51 9.02 7.90
C ASP A 239 36.22 9.63 8.47
N ILE A 240 35.89 10.87 8.13
CA ILE A 240 34.64 11.53 8.55
C ILE A 240 33.43 10.93 7.83
N SER A 241 33.53 10.69 6.52
CA SER A 241 32.45 10.09 5.71
C SER A 241 32.20 8.62 6.09
N HIS A 242 33.22 7.88 6.55
CA HIS A 242 33.08 6.48 6.97
C HIS A 242 32.84 6.28 8.47
N GLY A 243 33.33 7.19 9.32
CA GLY A 243 33.18 7.14 10.78
C GLY A 243 31.79 7.50 11.31
N HIS A 244 30.87 7.93 10.43
CA HIS A 244 29.45 8.15 10.75
C HIS A 244 28.56 6.92 10.51
N ARG A 245 29.13 5.74 10.24
CA ARG A 245 28.37 4.49 10.25
C ARG A 245 28.18 4.02 11.71
N PRO A 246 26.94 3.92 12.22
CA PRO A 246 26.66 3.36 13.54
C PRO A 246 27.04 1.88 13.64
#